data_AF-A0A412KTU4-F1
#
_entry.id   AF-A0A412KTU4-F1
#
_cell.length_a   1.000
_cell.length_b   1.000
_cell.length_c   1.000
_cell.angle_alpha   90.00
_cell.angle_beta   90.00
_cell.angle_gamma   90.00
#
_symmetry.space_group_name_H-M   'P 1'
#
loop_
_entity.id
_entity.type
_entity.pdbx_description
1 polymer ?
#
loop_
_entity_poly.entity_id
_entity_poly.type
_entity_poly.pdbx_seq_one_letter_code
_entity_poly.pdbx_strand_id
1 'polypeptide(L)'
;MQLSQEEADTLRMIEKYLTSPELVKLPPPIGTTLHPVHYNHEGRRMDNMKISTYHARINARKISCRLLYNGNVMLVRVDTQDATPHTNPDKKTIIQPYQPHIHIYREGYGDKFAYPLPDDFRNTEDISDLFMDFLSYSRIINSNEVKVDIQGVLWNDSEI
;
A
#
# COMPACT_ATOMS: atom_id res chain seq x y z
N MET A 1 10.12 16.28 -4.04
CA MET A 1 9.22 16.71 -5.12
C MET A 1 7.84 16.92 -4.52
N GLN A 2 7.16 17.99 -4.91
CA GLN A 2 5.80 18.28 -4.48
C GLN A 2 4.90 18.20 -5.71
N LEU A 3 3.78 17.51 -5.60
CA LEU A 3 2.78 17.37 -6.65
C LEU A 3 1.66 18.37 -6.39
N SER A 4 1.02 18.86 -7.45
CA SER A 4 -0.30 19.49 -7.30
C SER A 4 -1.32 18.43 -6.83
N GLN A 5 -2.43 18.88 -6.25
CA GLN A 5 -3.49 17.97 -5.84
C GLN A 5 -4.07 17.20 -7.04
N GLU A 6 -4.23 17.89 -8.19
CA GLU A 6 -4.72 17.29 -9.43
C GLU A 6 -3.78 16.21 -9.98
N GLU A 7 -2.47 16.46 -9.96
CA GLU A 7 -1.46 15.46 -10.35
C GLU A 7 -1.52 14.25 -9.42
N ALA A 8 -1.55 14.46 -8.11
CA ALA A 8 -1.60 13.38 -7.13
C ALA A 8 -2.88 12.54 -7.28
N ASP A 9 -4.03 13.19 -7.48
CA ASP A 9 -5.32 12.51 -7.68
C ASP A 9 -5.33 11.72 -8.99
N THR A 10 -4.79 12.29 -10.07
CA THR A 10 -4.62 11.61 -11.37
C THR A 10 -3.73 10.38 -11.22
N LEU A 11 -2.55 10.52 -10.60
CA LEU A 11 -1.60 9.43 -10.40
C LEU A 11 -2.16 8.34 -9.47
N ARG A 12 -3.02 8.70 -8.50
CA ARG A 12 -3.71 7.72 -7.65
C ARG A 12 -4.77 6.94 -8.45
N MET A 13 -5.51 7.61 -9.32
CA MET A 13 -6.66 7.04 -10.04
C MET A 13 -6.34 6.46 -11.42
N ILE A 14 -5.13 6.66 -11.95
CA ILE A 14 -4.73 6.04 -13.21
C ILE A 14 -4.63 4.53 -13.07
N GLU A 15 -4.95 3.80 -14.13
CA GLU A 15 -4.74 2.35 -14.16
C GLU A 15 -3.26 2.02 -14.18
N LYS A 16 -2.90 1.00 -13.41
CA LYS A 16 -1.53 0.60 -13.15
C LYS A 16 -1.38 -0.90 -13.32
N TYR A 17 -0.15 -1.32 -13.57
CA TYR A 17 0.19 -2.70 -13.80
C TYR A 17 1.42 -3.05 -12.98
N LEU A 18 1.36 -4.14 -12.22
CA LEU A 18 2.56 -4.75 -11.67
C LEU A 18 3.45 -5.22 -12.81
N THR A 19 4.76 -5.00 -12.69
CA THR A 19 5.72 -5.44 -13.70
C THR A 19 5.98 -6.95 -13.67
N SER A 20 5.79 -7.60 -12.52
CA SER A 20 5.97 -9.05 -12.33
C SER A 20 4.93 -9.59 -11.34
N PRO A 21 3.64 -9.63 -11.73
CA PRO A 21 2.55 -10.08 -10.85
C PRO A 21 2.75 -11.52 -10.35
N GLU A 22 3.36 -12.39 -11.14
CA GLU A 22 3.61 -13.79 -10.83
C GLU A 22 4.75 -14.04 -9.83
N LEU A 23 5.50 -13.00 -9.44
CA LEU A 23 6.63 -13.05 -8.50
C LEU A 23 6.44 -12.09 -7.31
N VAL A 24 5.21 -11.89 -6.85
CA VAL A 24 4.94 -11.03 -5.70
C VAL A 24 5.39 -11.73 -4.42
N LYS A 25 6.46 -11.20 -3.84
CA LYS A 25 6.95 -11.61 -2.54
C LYS A 25 6.44 -10.68 -1.45
N LEU A 26 5.76 -11.23 -0.45
CA LEU A 26 5.40 -10.48 0.75
C LEU A 26 6.43 -10.77 1.85
N PRO A 27 6.80 -9.75 2.66
CA PRO A 27 7.77 -9.94 3.72
C PRO A 27 7.13 -10.78 4.85
N PRO A 28 7.88 -11.69 5.49
CA PRO A 28 7.51 -12.17 6.82
C PRO A 28 7.62 -10.98 7.79
N PRO A 29 7.21 -11.14 9.07
CA PRO A 29 7.56 -10.17 10.09
C PRO A 29 9.07 -9.92 10.02
N ILE A 30 9.48 -8.66 9.80
CA ILE A 30 10.83 -8.20 9.41
C ILE A 30 10.99 -8.01 7.89
N GLY A 31 10.55 -6.85 7.38
CA GLY A 31 11.07 -6.38 6.10
C GLY A 31 10.20 -5.36 5.39
N THR A 32 10.74 -4.86 4.28
CA THR A 32 9.98 -4.12 3.27
C THR A 32 10.24 -4.77 1.92
N THR A 33 9.18 -5.07 1.18
CA THR A 33 9.26 -5.45 -0.22
C THR A 33 8.80 -4.29 -1.10
N LEU A 34 9.32 -4.24 -2.32
CA LEU A 34 9.00 -3.24 -3.33
C LEU A 34 8.67 -3.96 -4.63
N HIS A 35 7.52 -3.63 -5.21
CA HIS A 35 7.04 -4.16 -6.47
C HIS A 35 6.96 -3.01 -7.47
N PRO A 36 7.80 -3.00 -8.53
CA PRO A 36 7.72 -2.00 -9.57
C PRO A 36 6.36 -2.01 -10.26
N VAL A 37 5.84 -0.82 -10.52
CA VAL A 37 4.57 -0.59 -11.20
C VAL A 37 4.80 0.31 -12.39
N HIS A 38 4.12 0.02 -13.48
CA HIS A 38 4.06 0.89 -14.63
C HIS A 38 2.63 1.30 -14.96
N TYR A 39 2.50 2.40 -15.69
CA TYR A 39 1.24 2.92 -16.20
C TYR A 39 1.46 3.65 -17.52
N ASN A 40 0.40 3.93 -18.26
CA ASN A 40 0.47 4.72 -19.49
C ASN A 40 -0.08 6.11 -19.25
N HIS A 41 0.67 7.14 -19.63
CA HIS A 41 0.23 8.53 -19.55
C HIS A 41 0.68 9.26 -20.82
N GLU A 42 -0.24 9.97 -21.47
CA GLU A 42 0.01 10.69 -22.73
C GLU A 42 0.71 9.83 -23.81
N GLY A 43 0.29 8.57 -23.94
CA GLY A 43 0.82 7.63 -24.93
C GLY A 43 2.22 7.08 -24.61
N ARG A 44 2.76 7.34 -23.41
CA ARG A 44 4.06 6.82 -22.96
C ARG A 44 3.90 5.91 -21.76
N ARG A 45 4.72 4.85 -21.73
CA ARG A 45 4.87 4.01 -20.55
C ARG A 45 5.76 4.71 -19.53
N MET A 46 5.26 4.79 -18.30
CA MET A 46 5.95 5.35 -17.13
C MET A 46 6.20 4.22 -16.12
N ASP A 47 7.37 4.20 -15.49
CA ASP A 47 7.82 3.15 -14.57
C ASP A 47 8.37 3.71 -13.23
N ASN A 48 7.96 4.93 -12.90
CA ASN A 48 8.39 5.66 -11.72
C ASN A 48 7.48 5.42 -10.49
N MET A 49 6.67 4.36 -10.49
CA MET A 49 5.84 3.97 -9.34
C MET A 49 6.25 2.63 -8.74
N LYS A 50 5.97 2.46 -7.44
CA LYS A 50 6.19 1.21 -6.72
C LYS A 50 5.05 0.96 -5.72
N ILE A 51 4.64 -0.28 -5.60
CA ILE A 51 3.89 -0.74 -4.42
C ILE A 51 4.91 -1.24 -3.40
N SER A 52 4.72 -0.88 -2.14
CA SER A 52 5.56 -1.34 -1.03
C SER A 52 4.72 -2.02 0.03
N THR A 53 5.20 -3.16 0.53
CA THR A 53 4.63 -3.82 1.70
C THR A 53 5.68 -3.87 2.80
N TYR A 54 5.29 -3.50 4.03
CA TYR A 54 6.13 -3.56 5.21
C TYR A 54 5.46 -4.38 6.29
N HIS A 55 6.23 -5.22 6.97
CA HIS A 55 5.76 -6.02 8.09
C HIS A 55 6.69 -5.83 9.29
N ALA A 56 6.16 -5.26 10.37
CA ALA A 56 6.97 -4.83 11.48
C ALA A 56 7.52 -6.03 12.29
N ARG A 57 8.77 -5.87 12.75
CA ARG A 57 9.46 -6.88 13.56
C ARG A 57 8.87 -7.01 14.97
N ILE A 58 8.64 -5.89 15.65
CA ILE A 58 8.28 -5.87 17.07
C ILE A 58 6.78 -6.15 17.25
N ASN A 59 5.96 -5.59 16.39
CA ASN A 59 4.52 -5.79 16.37
C ASN A 59 4.13 -6.48 15.08
N ALA A 60 4.07 -7.81 15.09
CA ALA A 60 3.75 -8.59 13.89
C ALA A 60 2.32 -8.33 13.34
N ARG A 61 1.45 -7.60 14.06
CA ARG A 61 0.17 -7.14 13.51
C ARG A 61 0.30 -5.85 12.70
N LYS A 62 1.41 -5.13 12.83
CA LYS A 62 1.67 -3.90 12.08
C LYS A 62 2.17 -4.24 10.69
N ILE A 63 1.26 -4.08 9.74
CA ILE A 63 1.50 -4.19 8.31
C ILE A 63 1.24 -2.81 7.70
N SER A 64 2.04 -2.43 6.70
CA SER A 64 1.79 -1.24 5.90
C SER A 64 1.87 -1.54 4.41
N CYS A 65 0.89 -1.09 3.65
CA CYS A 65 0.93 -1.10 2.18
C CYS A 65 1.02 0.34 1.65
N ARG A 66 1.82 0.58 0.61
CA ARG A 66 2.10 1.95 0.13
C ARG A 66 2.16 2.02 -1.38
N LEU A 67 1.64 3.09 -1.95
CA LEU A 67 1.82 3.47 -3.34
C LEU A 67 2.77 4.67 -3.39
N LEU A 68 3.95 4.45 -3.96
CA LEU A 68 5.03 5.42 -4.04
C LEU A 68 5.18 5.92 -5.48
N TYR A 69 5.37 7.22 -5.64
CA TYR A 69 5.72 7.88 -6.89
C TYR A 69 7.11 8.51 -6.82
N ASN A 70 7.87 8.38 -7.91
CA ASN A 70 9.22 8.90 -8.09
C ASN A 70 10.16 8.63 -6.89
N GLY A 71 10.09 7.41 -6.38
CA GLY A 71 10.94 6.89 -5.31
C GLY A 71 10.43 7.14 -3.88
N ASN A 72 9.88 8.32 -3.57
CA ASN A 72 9.55 8.67 -2.18
C ASN A 72 8.26 9.49 -1.96
N VAL A 73 7.55 9.89 -3.03
CA VAL A 73 6.27 10.59 -2.86
C VAL A 73 5.19 9.57 -2.51
N MET A 74 4.71 9.62 -1.28
CA MET A 74 3.66 8.73 -0.77
C MET A 74 2.29 9.18 -1.28
N LEU A 75 1.75 8.50 -2.28
CA LEU A 75 0.42 8.82 -2.81
C LEU A 75 -0.67 8.26 -1.91
N VAL A 76 -0.47 7.03 -1.44
CA VAL A 76 -1.38 6.29 -0.55
C VAL A 76 -0.55 5.44 0.39
N ARG A 77 -0.95 5.37 1.66
CA ARG A 77 -0.39 4.43 2.64
C ARG A 77 -1.49 3.89 3.55
N VAL A 78 -1.55 2.58 3.71
CA VAL A 78 -2.39 1.92 4.72
C VAL A 78 -1.50 1.48 5.87
N ASP A 79 -1.95 1.67 7.11
CA ASP A 79 -1.32 1.14 8.32
C ASP A 79 -2.37 0.45 9.18
N THR A 80 -2.06 -0.75 9.66
CA THR A 80 -3.03 -1.59 10.40
C THR A 80 -2.92 -1.45 11.91
N GLN A 81 -1.73 -1.14 12.46
CA GLN A 81 -1.49 -1.23 13.90
C GLN A 81 -0.50 -0.19 14.42
N ASP A 82 -0.75 1.09 14.12
CA ASP A 82 0.01 2.20 14.70
C ASP A 82 -0.47 2.53 16.11
N ALA A 83 0.45 2.58 17.08
CA ALA A 83 0.16 2.88 18.48
C ALA A 83 -0.07 4.39 18.75
N THR A 84 0.25 5.25 17.78
CA THR A 84 0.15 6.69 17.92
C THR A 84 -1.16 7.17 17.30
N PRO A 85 -1.96 7.99 18.01
CA PRO A 85 -3.13 8.59 17.40
C PRO A 85 -2.70 9.59 16.32
N HIS A 86 -3.47 9.67 15.23
CA HIS A 86 -3.24 10.64 14.18
C HIS A 86 -4.31 11.73 14.25
N THR A 87 -3.90 12.99 14.23
CA THR A 87 -4.80 14.13 14.10
C THR A 87 -4.48 14.85 12.81
N ASN A 88 -5.46 14.98 11.92
CA ASN A 88 -5.26 15.67 10.66
C ASN A 88 -4.89 17.14 10.89
N PRO A 89 -4.12 17.77 9.97
CA PRO A 89 -3.73 19.18 10.10
C PRO A 89 -4.90 20.16 10.29
N ASP A 90 -6.06 19.85 9.73
CA ASP A 90 -7.30 20.62 9.88
C ASP A 90 -8.04 20.37 11.22
N LYS A 91 -7.55 19.43 12.02
CA LYS A 91 -8.09 18.98 13.31
C LYS A 91 -9.48 18.37 13.24
N LYS A 92 -9.99 18.02 12.05
CA LYS A 92 -11.35 17.48 11.88
C LYS A 92 -11.42 15.97 12.01
N THR A 93 -10.34 15.27 11.70
CA THR A 93 -10.27 13.81 11.79
C THR A 93 -9.23 13.41 12.81
N ILE A 94 -9.61 12.49 13.68
CA ILE A 94 -8.74 11.85 14.65
C ILE A 94 -8.86 10.33 14.46
N ILE A 95 -7.74 9.68 14.19
CA ILE A 95 -7.64 8.22 14.16
C ILE A 95 -7.16 7.75 15.53
N GLN A 96 -7.89 6.82 16.13
CA GLN A 96 -7.55 6.28 17.44
C GLN A 96 -6.32 5.36 17.34
N PRO A 97 -5.56 5.18 18.43
CA PRO A 97 -4.48 4.20 18.48
C PRO A 97 -4.98 2.82 18.06
N TYR A 98 -4.17 2.10 17.29
CA TYR A 98 -4.43 0.74 16.81
C TYR A 98 -5.62 0.60 15.85
N GLN A 99 -6.24 1.70 15.45
CA GLN A 99 -7.28 1.68 14.41
C GLN A 99 -6.61 1.63 13.03
N PRO A 100 -6.94 0.62 12.18
CA PRO A 100 -6.50 0.61 10.80
C PRO A 100 -6.97 1.87 10.06
N HIS A 101 -6.09 2.48 9.27
CA HIS A 101 -6.36 3.74 8.58
C HIS A 101 -5.56 3.87 7.30
N ILE A 102 -6.00 4.82 6.47
CA ILE A 102 -5.37 5.15 5.21
C ILE A 102 -4.93 6.61 5.19
N HIS A 103 -3.67 6.83 4.84
CA HIS A 103 -3.08 8.10 4.51
C HIS A 103 -3.24 8.38 3.01
N ILE A 104 -3.69 9.58 2.67
CA ILE A 104 -3.85 10.04 1.29
C ILE A 104 -3.04 11.32 1.09
N TYR A 105 -2.29 11.38 -0.01
CA TYR A 105 -1.54 12.58 -0.36
C TYR A 105 -2.44 13.82 -0.41
N ARG A 106 -1.98 14.89 0.22
CA ARG A 106 -2.54 16.24 0.11
C ARG A 106 -1.47 17.23 -0.28
N GLU A 107 -1.76 18.06 -1.28
CA GLU A 107 -0.85 19.14 -1.69
C GLU A 107 -0.49 20.03 -0.50
N GLY A 108 0.82 20.26 -0.30
CA GLY A 108 1.34 21.04 0.83
C GLY A 108 1.49 20.25 2.13
N TYR A 109 0.93 19.03 2.22
CA TYR A 109 0.94 18.23 3.45
C TYR A 109 1.54 16.83 3.27
N GLY A 110 1.72 16.34 2.03
CA GLY A 110 2.19 14.98 1.80
C GLY A 110 1.18 13.96 2.32
N ASP A 111 1.63 12.91 3.01
CA ASP A 111 0.80 11.85 3.58
C ASP A 111 0.27 12.15 5.00
N LYS A 112 0.28 13.41 5.44
CA LYS A 112 -0.18 13.77 6.79
C LYS A 112 -1.68 13.62 7.04
N PHE A 113 -2.49 13.54 6.00
CA PHE A 113 -3.93 13.33 6.14
C PHE A 113 -4.24 11.83 6.19
N ALA A 114 -4.83 11.39 7.31
CA ALA A 114 -5.30 10.05 7.53
C ALA A 114 -6.84 10.01 7.65
N TYR A 115 -7.41 8.88 7.27
CA TYR A 115 -8.84 8.60 7.32
C TYR A 115 -9.08 7.17 7.80
N PRO A 116 -10.24 6.86 8.40
CA PRO A 116 -10.61 5.47 8.68
C PRO A 116 -10.45 4.62 7.42
N LEU A 117 -9.98 3.38 7.59
CA LEU A 117 -9.80 2.49 6.47
C LEU A 117 -11.17 2.22 5.78
N PRO A 118 -11.27 2.33 4.45
CA PRO A 118 -12.51 2.04 3.73
C PRO A 118 -12.97 0.59 3.91
N ASP A 119 -14.28 0.35 3.77
CA ASP A 119 -14.88 -0.99 3.88
C ASP A 119 -14.40 -1.97 2.78
N ASP A 120 -13.76 -1.45 1.72
CA ASP A 120 -13.12 -2.24 0.67
C ASP A 120 -11.97 -3.12 1.20
N PHE A 121 -11.39 -2.78 2.37
CA PHE A 121 -10.36 -3.55 3.03
C PHE A 121 -10.98 -4.53 4.04
N ARG A 122 -11.15 -5.77 3.62
CA ARG A 122 -11.99 -6.76 4.32
C ARG A 122 -11.28 -7.49 5.44
N ASN A 123 -9.98 -7.71 5.29
CA ASN A 123 -9.15 -8.39 6.27
C ASN A 123 -7.80 -7.70 6.41
N THR A 124 -7.62 -6.96 7.50
CA THR A 124 -6.38 -6.21 7.78
C THR A 124 -5.36 -6.99 8.60
N GLU A 125 -5.72 -8.20 9.08
CA GLU A 125 -4.83 -9.04 9.88
C GLU A 125 -3.99 -9.98 9.02
N ASP A 126 -4.49 -10.34 7.83
CA ASP A 126 -3.75 -11.13 6.84
C ASP A 126 -3.04 -10.20 5.83
N ILE A 127 -1.72 -10.37 5.68
CA ILE A 127 -0.90 -9.55 4.79
C ILE A 127 -1.24 -9.74 3.32
N SER A 128 -1.66 -10.94 2.92
CA SER A 128 -2.01 -11.26 1.54
C SER A 128 -3.34 -10.63 1.18
N ASP A 129 -4.35 -10.78 2.03
CA ASP A 129 -5.66 -10.13 1.83
C ASP A 129 -5.53 -8.61 1.80
N LEU A 130 -4.83 -8.03 2.79
CA LEU A 130 -4.58 -6.59 2.84
C LEU A 130 -3.86 -6.10 1.58
N PHE A 131 -2.86 -6.85 1.10
CA PHE A 131 -2.13 -6.51 -0.11
C PHE A 131 -3.03 -6.56 -1.35
N MET A 132 -3.85 -7.61 -1.49
CA MET A 132 -4.78 -7.74 -2.62
C MET A 132 -5.85 -6.65 -2.64
N ASP A 133 -6.43 -6.34 -1.48
CA ASP A 133 -7.38 -5.23 -1.34
C ASP A 133 -6.67 -3.88 -1.65
N PHE A 134 -5.41 -3.71 -1.24
CA PHE A 134 -4.61 -2.52 -1.57
C PHE A 134 -4.27 -2.39 -3.06
N LEU A 135 -3.97 -3.50 -3.75
CA LEU A 135 -3.78 -3.51 -5.21
C LEU A 135 -5.05 -3.05 -5.92
N SER A 136 -6.21 -3.56 -5.50
CA SER A 136 -7.52 -3.18 -6.03
C SER A 136 -7.76 -1.68 -5.82
N TYR A 137 -7.61 -1.18 -4.59
CA TYR A 137 -7.75 0.24 -4.25
C TYR A 137 -6.81 1.14 -5.07
N SER A 138 -5.58 0.66 -5.32
CA SER A 138 -4.56 1.38 -6.10
C SER A 138 -4.73 1.29 -7.62
N ARG A 139 -5.80 0.62 -8.09
CA ARG A 139 -6.12 0.35 -9.50
C ARG A 139 -5.04 -0.41 -10.25
N ILE A 140 -4.49 -1.43 -9.59
CA ILE A 140 -3.62 -2.42 -10.21
C ILE A 140 -4.52 -3.45 -10.91
N ILE A 141 -4.59 -3.38 -12.23
CA ILE A 141 -5.62 -4.10 -12.99
C ILE A 141 -5.22 -5.52 -13.40
N ASN A 142 -3.93 -5.86 -13.35
CA ASN A 142 -3.44 -7.23 -13.51
C ASN A 142 -3.29 -7.97 -12.17
N SER A 143 -4.08 -7.61 -11.16
CA SER A 143 -4.04 -8.25 -9.84
C SER A 143 -4.53 -9.71 -9.86
N ASN A 144 -5.35 -10.08 -10.84
CA ASN A 144 -5.78 -11.46 -11.09
C ASN A 144 -4.63 -12.42 -11.46
N GLU A 145 -3.50 -11.88 -11.94
CA GLU A 145 -2.30 -12.67 -12.26
C GLU A 145 -1.38 -12.86 -11.04
N VAL A 146 -1.69 -12.21 -9.92
CA VAL A 146 -0.82 -12.17 -8.76
C VAL A 146 -0.73 -13.53 -8.09
N LYS A 147 0.52 -13.98 -7.89
CA LYS A 147 0.83 -15.14 -7.07
C LYS A 147 1.65 -14.67 -5.89
N VAL A 148 1.04 -14.73 -4.71
CA VAL A 148 1.68 -14.32 -3.46
C VAL A 148 2.56 -15.44 -2.94
N ASP A 149 3.83 -15.13 -2.73
CA ASP A 149 4.80 -15.95 -2.01
C ASP A 149 5.18 -15.23 -0.71
N ILE A 150 4.78 -15.78 0.44
CA ILE A 150 5.18 -15.24 1.75
C ILE A 150 6.57 -15.80 2.06
N GLN A 151 7.59 -14.95 1.92
CA GLN A 151 8.98 -15.38 2.11
C GLN A 151 9.19 -15.97 3.51
N GLY A 152 9.63 -17.23 3.59
CA GLY A 152 10.04 -17.86 4.85
C GLY A 152 8.96 -18.64 5.59
N VAL A 153 7.78 -18.86 5.00
CA VAL A 153 6.88 -19.93 5.46
C VAL A 153 7.43 -21.24 4.92
N LEU A 154 8.03 -22.06 5.79
CA LEU A 154 8.27 -23.47 5.48
C LEU A 154 6.90 -24.12 5.32
N TRP A 155 6.50 -24.43 4.08
CA TRP A 155 5.40 -25.36 3.84
C TRP A 155 5.85 -26.71 4.39
N ASN A 156 5.34 -27.08 5.58
CA ASN A 156 5.42 -28.45 6.04
C ASN A 156 4.41 -29.25 5.19
N ASP A 157 4.85 -29.71 4.02
CA ASP A 157 4.17 -30.78 3.30
C ASP A 157 4.35 -32.06 4.14
N SER A 158 3.42 -32.31 5.05
CA SER A 158 3.40 -33.54 5.85
C SER A 158 1.98 -33.91 6.26
N GLU A 159 1.07 -34.02 5.28
CA GLU A 159 -0.08 -34.91 5.38
C GLU A 159 -0.30 -35.60 4.00
N ILE A 160 0.47 -36.66 3.77
CA ILE A 160 0.07 -37.83 2.96
C ILE A 160 0.24 -39.05 3.87
#